data_AF-A0A961RPG5-F1
#
_entry.id   AF-A0A961RPG5-F1
#
_cell.length_a   1.000
_cell.length_b   1.000
_cell.length_c   1.000
_cell.angle_alpha   90.00
_cell.angle_beta   90.00
_cell.angle_gamma   90.00
#
_symmetry.space_group_name_H-M   'P 1'
#
loop_
_entity.id
_entity.type
_entity.pdbx_description
1 polymer ?
#
loop_
_entity_poly.entity_id
_entity_poly.type
_entity_poly.pdbx_seq_one_letter_code
_entity_poly.pdbx_strand_id
1 'polypeptide(L)'
;ASRAYDGIVNERLAAIGEQPVTGYETWGAFLKRRMAPAMRTCRSVEERQANLSRKLARATTLLRSWVEVDLQRQNSDLLNSMNRRAQLQLRLQQTVEGLSVAAVSYYIVGLIGYLAKGTGLLGHGMKPEYVTAASVPIVILFVWWMVRRIRRAHGEHD
;
A
#
# COMPACT_ATOMS: atom_id res chain seq x y z
N ALA A 1 -15.66 7.89 43.83
CA ALA A 1 -15.64 7.73 45.31
C ALA A 1 -16.38 8.85 46.03
N SER A 2 -15.95 10.12 45.92
CA SER A 2 -16.55 11.26 46.66
C SER A 2 -18.06 11.44 46.42
N ARG A 3 -18.53 11.23 45.18
CA ARG A 3 -19.97 11.35 44.84
C ARG A 3 -20.85 10.31 45.54
N ALA A 4 -20.37 9.07 45.62
CA ALA A 4 -21.07 8.00 46.31
C ALA A 4 -21.09 8.25 47.82
N TYR A 5 -19.98 8.74 48.38
CA TYR A 5 -19.88 9.10 49.79
C TYR A 5 -20.81 10.26 50.17
N ASP A 6 -20.89 11.31 49.35
CA ASP A 6 -21.85 12.41 49.55
C ASP A 6 -23.30 11.90 49.53
N GLY A 7 -23.63 10.96 48.65
CA GLY A 7 -24.94 10.29 48.65
C GLY A 7 -25.24 9.57 49.96
N ILE A 8 -24.30 8.73 50.44
CA ILE A 8 -24.44 7.98 51.70
C ILE A 8 -24.58 8.94 52.89
N VAL A 9 -23.78 10.02 52.96
CA VAL A 9 -23.87 11.00 54.04
C VAL A 9 -25.24 11.66 54.06
N ASN A 10 -25.76 12.09 52.91
CA ASN A 10 -27.09 12.71 52.83
C ASN A 10 -28.21 11.72 53.21
N GLU A 11 -28.11 10.46 52.78
CA GLU A 11 -29.08 9.40 53.12
C GLU A 11 -29.08 9.10 54.63
N ARG A 12 -27.89 9.01 55.24
CA ARG A 12 -27.75 8.81 56.70
C ARG A 12 -28.28 10.00 57.48
N LEU A 13 -28.03 11.22 57.05
CA LEU A 13 -28.60 12.41 57.68
C LEU A 13 -30.12 12.46 57.58
N ALA A 14 -30.68 12.08 56.43
CA ALA A 14 -32.13 12.00 56.27
C ALA A 14 -32.74 10.94 57.21
N ALA A 15 -32.09 9.78 57.35
CA ALA A 15 -32.55 8.70 58.21
C ALA A 15 -32.55 9.05 59.71
N ILE A 16 -31.70 9.99 60.15
CA ILE A 16 -31.68 10.47 61.55
C ILE A 16 -32.95 11.24 61.89
N GLY A 17 -33.64 11.83 60.91
CA GLY A 17 -34.89 12.55 61.13
C GLY A 17 -34.72 13.81 61.97
N GLU A 18 -33.70 14.63 61.68
CA GLU A 18 -33.42 15.85 62.44
C GLU A 18 -34.65 16.77 62.56
N GLN A 19 -34.90 17.23 63.78
CA GLN A 19 -35.87 18.29 64.04
C GLN A 19 -35.17 19.62 64.32
N PRO A 20 -35.66 20.74 63.77
CA PRO A 20 -35.08 22.04 64.01
C PRO A 20 -35.32 22.47 65.46
N VAL A 21 -34.25 22.92 66.13
CA VAL A 21 -34.31 23.52 67.47
C VAL A 21 -34.16 25.03 67.31
N THR A 22 -35.06 25.80 67.94
CA THR A 22 -35.06 27.26 67.83
C THR A 22 -33.70 27.84 68.25
N GLY A 23 -33.11 28.66 67.37
CA GLY A 23 -31.82 29.31 67.61
C GLY A 23 -30.59 28.52 67.15
N TYR A 24 -30.73 27.29 66.67
CA TYR A 24 -29.61 26.45 66.21
C TYR A 24 -29.81 25.94 64.77
N GLU A 25 -28.70 25.76 64.05
CA GLU A 25 -28.70 25.16 62.71
C GLU A 25 -28.66 23.63 62.81
N THR A 26 -29.37 22.92 61.94
CA THR A 26 -29.35 21.45 61.91
C THR A 26 -28.00 20.94 61.39
N TRP A 27 -27.59 19.71 61.75
CA TRP A 27 -26.35 19.13 61.22
C TRP A 27 -26.42 19.01 59.70
N GLY A 28 -27.59 18.74 59.14
CA GLY A 28 -27.81 18.71 57.69
C GLY A 28 -27.55 20.03 57.02
N ALA A 29 -28.05 21.13 57.57
CA ALA A 29 -27.79 22.45 57.02
C ALA A 29 -26.30 22.81 57.12
N PHE A 30 -25.66 22.55 58.27
CA PHE A 30 -24.24 22.82 58.48
C PHE A 30 -23.33 22.01 57.53
N LEU A 31 -23.50 20.68 57.49
CA LEU A 31 -22.70 19.79 56.65
C LEU A 31 -22.92 20.08 55.17
N LYS A 32 -24.18 20.29 54.74
CA LYS A 32 -24.48 20.66 53.34
C LYS A 32 -23.81 21.97 52.96
N ARG A 33 -23.89 23.01 53.80
CA ARG A 33 -23.24 24.30 53.53
C ARG A 33 -21.72 24.16 53.38
N ARG A 34 -21.11 23.31 54.21
CA ARG A 34 -19.65 23.13 54.24
C ARG A 34 -19.11 22.18 53.16
N MET A 35 -19.85 21.12 52.84
CA MET A 35 -19.42 20.08 51.88
C MET A 35 -19.87 20.37 50.44
N ALA A 36 -21.00 21.04 50.24
CA ALA A 36 -21.51 21.32 48.89
C ALA A 36 -20.49 22.02 47.97
N PRO A 37 -19.68 23.01 48.41
CA PRO A 37 -18.66 23.61 47.56
C PRO A 37 -17.64 22.60 47.03
N ALA A 38 -17.09 21.74 47.91
CA ALA A 38 -16.13 20.71 47.51
C ALA A 38 -16.77 19.68 46.57
N MET A 39 -18.01 19.26 46.85
CA MET A 39 -18.73 18.31 46.01
C MET A 39 -19.06 18.85 44.62
N ARG A 40 -19.37 20.14 44.49
CA ARG A 40 -19.52 20.81 43.18
C ARG A 40 -18.22 20.76 42.38
N THR A 41 -17.08 21.00 43.02
CA THR A 41 -15.77 20.88 42.37
C THR A 41 -15.48 19.47 41.91
N CYS A 42 -15.72 18.45 42.75
CA CYS A 42 -15.56 17.05 42.36
C CYS A 42 -16.41 16.70 41.12
N ARG A 43 -17.67 17.15 41.10
CA ARG A 43 -18.58 16.91 39.97
C ARG A 43 -18.10 17.60 38.69
N SER A 44 -17.67 18.86 38.79
CA SER A 44 -17.12 19.63 37.66
C SER A 44 -15.86 18.98 37.08
N VAL A 45 -14.95 18.51 37.93
CA VAL A 45 -13.73 17.80 37.48
C VAL A 45 -14.09 16.49 36.79
N GLU A 46 -15.04 15.74 37.32
CA GLU A 46 -15.49 14.47 36.73
C GLU A 46 -16.13 14.68 35.34
N GLU A 47 -16.99 15.69 35.20
CA GLU A 47 -17.57 16.08 33.91
C GLU A 47 -16.50 16.53 32.91
N ARG A 48 -15.51 17.30 33.36
CA ARG A 48 -14.38 17.74 32.53
C ARG A 48 -13.51 16.56 32.10
N GLN A 49 -13.24 15.62 32.99
CA GLN A 49 -12.50 14.40 32.67
C GLN A 49 -13.25 13.55 31.63
N ALA A 50 -14.56 13.36 31.81
CA ALA A 50 -15.39 12.64 30.85
C ALA A 50 -15.41 13.33 29.47
N ASN A 51 -15.48 14.66 29.44
CA ASN A 51 -15.43 15.42 28.19
C ASN A 51 -14.06 15.31 27.51
N LEU A 52 -12.96 15.43 28.27
CA LEU A 52 -11.60 15.25 27.75
C LEU A 52 -11.39 13.83 27.21
N SER A 53 -11.86 12.82 27.91
CA SER A 53 -11.79 11.42 27.44
C SER A 53 -12.51 11.26 26.10
N ARG A 54 -13.73 11.80 25.94
CA ARG A 54 -14.45 11.79 24.66
C ARG A 54 -13.72 12.56 23.55
N LYS A 55 -13.10 13.70 23.88
CA LYS A 55 -12.31 14.48 22.92
C LYS A 55 -11.04 13.73 22.49
N LEU A 56 -10.33 13.12 23.44
CA LEU A 56 -9.15 12.32 23.17
C LEU A 56 -9.49 11.13 22.28
N ALA A 57 -10.55 10.38 22.60
CA ALA A 57 -11.00 9.26 21.78
C ALA A 57 -11.27 9.68 20.32
N ARG A 58 -11.97 10.81 20.12
CA ARG A 58 -12.19 11.35 18.76
C ARG A 58 -10.88 11.77 18.08
N ALA A 59 -9.98 12.45 18.78
CA ALA A 59 -8.69 12.86 18.24
C ALA A 59 -7.84 11.64 17.83
N THR A 60 -7.82 10.58 18.64
CA THR A 60 -7.13 9.32 18.32
C THR A 60 -7.72 8.65 17.08
N THR A 61 -9.06 8.58 16.96
CA THR A 61 -9.71 8.03 15.76
C THR A 61 -9.37 8.83 14.51
N LEU A 62 -9.36 10.15 14.61
CA LEU A 62 -8.96 11.01 13.48
C LEU A 62 -7.50 10.78 13.11
N LEU A 63 -6.58 10.83 14.07
CA LEU A 63 -5.15 10.57 13.81
C LEU A 63 -4.94 9.20 13.15
N ARG A 64 -5.63 8.16 13.62
CA ARG A 64 -5.58 6.83 13.01
C ARG A 64 -6.02 6.88 11.54
N SER A 65 -7.14 7.55 11.25
CA SER A 65 -7.61 7.72 9.87
C SER A 65 -6.63 8.52 9.00
N TRP A 66 -6.01 9.56 9.56
CA TRP A 66 -5.00 10.35 8.85
C TRP A 66 -3.77 9.52 8.49
N VAL A 67 -3.27 8.72 9.44
CA VAL A 67 -2.14 7.79 9.20
C VAL A 67 -2.51 6.74 8.15
N GLU A 68 -3.70 6.15 8.23
CA GLU A 68 -4.19 5.18 7.24
C GLU A 68 -4.19 5.78 5.83
N VAL A 69 -4.72 7.00 5.68
CA VAL A 69 -4.76 7.70 4.39
C VAL A 69 -3.36 8.01 3.87
N ASP A 70 -2.42 8.42 4.74
CA ASP A 70 -1.05 8.69 4.33
C ASP A 70 -0.33 7.42 3.85
N LEU A 71 -0.50 6.31 4.57
CA LEU A 71 0.03 5.00 4.16
C LEU A 71 -0.57 4.54 2.84
N GLN A 72 -1.87 4.72 2.63
CA GLN A 72 -2.52 4.40 1.36
C GLN A 72 -1.96 5.23 0.20
N ARG A 73 -1.70 6.52 0.42
CA ARG A 73 -1.05 7.39 -0.58
C ARG A 73 0.36 6.93 -0.91
N GLN A 74 1.19 6.68 0.10
CA GLN A 74 2.55 6.18 -0.09
C GLN A 74 2.57 4.84 -0.87
N ASN A 75 1.64 3.94 -0.55
CA ASN A 75 1.56 2.65 -1.24
C ASN A 75 1.12 2.83 -2.71
N SER A 76 0.11 3.68 -2.95
CA SER A 76 -0.31 4.05 -4.31
C SER A 76 0.84 4.65 -5.13
N ASP A 77 1.61 5.58 -4.55
CA ASP A 77 2.75 6.19 -5.21
C ASP A 77 3.87 5.18 -5.50
N LEU A 78 4.13 4.28 -4.57
CA LEU A 78 5.09 3.19 -4.74
C LEU A 78 4.67 2.27 -5.90
N LEU A 79 3.41 1.84 -5.95
CA LEU A 79 2.87 1.01 -7.02
C LEU A 79 2.95 1.72 -8.38
N ASN A 80 2.61 3.02 -8.43
CA ASN A 80 2.75 3.82 -9.64
C ASN A 80 4.21 3.89 -10.12
N SER A 81 5.16 4.08 -9.20
CA SER A 81 6.60 4.08 -9.52
C SER A 81 7.09 2.71 -10.00
N MET A 82 6.59 1.61 -9.43
CA MET A 82 6.90 0.26 -9.86
C MET A 82 6.36 -0.01 -11.25
N ASN A 83 5.10 0.32 -11.53
CA ASN A 83 4.50 0.15 -12.85
C ASN A 83 5.26 0.93 -13.92
N ARG A 84 5.65 2.19 -13.62
CA ARG A 84 6.49 2.98 -14.53
C ARG A 84 7.84 2.32 -14.81
N ARG A 85 8.51 1.79 -13.78
CA ARG A 85 9.78 1.07 -13.93
C ARG A 85 9.61 -0.22 -14.72
N ALA A 86 8.58 -1.01 -14.45
CA ALA A 86 8.26 -2.22 -15.19
C ALA A 86 8.03 -1.92 -16.67
N GLN A 87 7.27 -0.86 -17.00
CA GLN A 87 7.06 -0.44 -18.39
C GLN A 87 8.35 -0.03 -19.09
N LEU A 88 9.25 0.68 -18.39
CA LEU A 88 10.56 1.03 -18.95
C LEU A 88 11.44 -0.22 -19.16
N GLN A 89 11.44 -1.16 -18.22
CA GLN A 89 12.15 -2.43 -18.35
C GLN A 89 11.62 -3.24 -19.54
N LEU A 90 10.31 -3.33 -19.72
CA LEU A 90 9.69 -3.99 -20.88
C LEU A 90 10.13 -3.35 -22.20
N ARG A 91 10.15 -2.02 -22.28
CA ARG A 91 10.64 -1.31 -23.48
C ARG A 91 12.10 -1.60 -23.75
N LEU A 92 12.96 -1.54 -22.74
CA LEU A 92 14.38 -1.83 -22.88
C LEU A 92 14.60 -3.29 -23.32
N GLN A 93 13.88 -4.24 -22.73
CA GLN A 93 13.95 -5.64 -23.14
C GLN A 93 13.51 -5.83 -24.59
N GLN A 94 12.40 -5.23 -25.00
CA GLN A 94 11.95 -5.26 -26.40
C GLN A 94 12.98 -4.66 -27.36
N THR A 95 13.69 -3.59 -26.97
CA THR A 95 14.76 -3.03 -27.80
C THR A 95 15.96 -3.97 -27.92
N VAL A 96 16.35 -4.67 -26.85
CA VAL A 96 17.46 -5.65 -26.86
C VAL A 96 17.07 -6.90 -27.66
N GLU A 97 15.82 -7.35 -27.56
CA GLU A 97 15.30 -8.44 -28.38
C GLU A 97 15.31 -8.11 -29.87
N GLY A 98 15.05 -6.85 -30.27
CA GLY A 98 15.17 -6.43 -31.66
C GLY A 98 16.60 -6.55 -32.20
N LEU A 99 17.59 -6.18 -31.38
CA LEU A 99 19.01 -6.27 -31.74
C LEU A 99 19.50 -7.72 -31.82
N SER A 100 19.01 -8.62 -30.95
CA SER A 100 19.41 -10.03 -30.96
C SER A 100 18.99 -10.73 -32.26
N VAL A 101 17.82 -10.38 -32.82
CA VAL A 101 17.36 -10.89 -34.12
C VAL A 101 18.34 -10.57 -35.22
N ALA A 102 18.85 -9.33 -35.27
CA ALA A 102 19.84 -8.93 -36.27
C ALA A 102 21.16 -9.72 -36.11
N ALA A 103 21.66 -9.86 -34.88
CA ALA A 103 22.87 -10.61 -34.59
C ALA A 103 22.75 -12.10 -34.96
N VAL A 104 21.69 -12.77 -34.51
CA VAL A 104 21.43 -14.18 -34.82
C VAL A 104 21.27 -14.40 -36.33
N SER A 105 20.55 -13.51 -37.03
CA SER A 105 20.37 -13.60 -38.48
C SER A 105 21.70 -13.50 -39.23
N TYR A 106 22.59 -12.57 -38.83
CA TYR A 106 23.91 -12.43 -39.41
C TYR A 106 24.76 -13.71 -39.24
N TYR A 107 24.79 -14.28 -38.04
CA TYR A 107 25.53 -15.51 -37.78
C TYR A 107 25.02 -16.71 -38.60
N ILE A 108 23.70 -16.88 -38.70
CA ILE A 108 23.10 -17.95 -39.50
C ILE A 108 23.45 -17.80 -40.98
N VAL A 109 23.31 -16.60 -41.55
CA VAL A 109 23.71 -16.32 -42.94
C VAL A 109 25.19 -16.63 -43.14
N GLY A 110 26.05 -16.20 -42.21
CA GLY A 110 27.48 -16.51 -42.27
C GLY A 110 27.75 -18.02 -42.28
N LEU A 111 27.07 -18.78 -41.43
CA LEU A 111 27.20 -20.24 -41.35
C LEU A 111 26.77 -20.93 -42.65
N ILE A 112 25.66 -20.50 -43.25
CA ILE A 112 25.20 -21.01 -44.56
C ILE A 112 26.22 -20.67 -45.66
N GLY A 113 26.77 -19.46 -45.64
CA GLY A 113 27.82 -19.06 -46.57
C GLY A 113 29.08 -19.95 -46.47
N TYR A 114 29.49 -20.32 -45.25
CA TYR A 114 30.59 -21.26 -45.05
C TYR A 114 30.26 -22.67 -45.55
N LEU A 115 29.05 -23.18 -45.28
CA LEU A 115 28.58 -24.47 -45.78
C LEU A 115 28.55 -24.52 -47.31
N ALA A 116 28.04 -23.46 -47.97
CA ALA A 116 27.97 -23.36 -49.42
C ALA A 116 29.38 -23.37 -50.07
N LYS A 117 30.35 -22.69 -49.45
CA LYS A 117 31.76 -22.75 -49.86
C LYS A 117 32.34 -24.17 -49.67
N GLY A 118 31.98 -24.85 -48.59
CA GLY A 118 32.37 -26.24 -48.31
C GLY A 118 31.82 -27.24 -49.34
N THR A 119 30.59 -27.08 -49.81
CA THR A 119 29.99 -27.93 -50.85
C THR A 119 30.55 -27.68 -52.25
N GLY A 120 31.14 -26.51 -52.50
CA GLY A 120 31.87 -26.23 -53.74
C GLY A 120 33.09 -27.15 -53.95
N LEU A 121 33.62 -27.76 -52.89
CA LEU A 121 34.66 -28.80 -52.95
C LEU A 121 34.13 -30.18 -53.39
N LEU A 122 32.80 -30.40 -53.38
CA LEU A 122 32.15 -31.69 -53.63
C LEU A 122 31.53 -31.84 -55.04
N GLY A 123 31.78 -30.91 -55.95
CA GLY A 123 31.63 -31.16 -57.40
C GLY A 123 30.25 -30.90 -58.05
N HIS A 124 29.38 -30.08 -57.47
CA HIS A 124 28.15 -29.62 -58.15
C HIS A 124 28.13 -28.08 -58.35
N GLY A 125 27.93 -27.68 -59.60
CA GLY A 125 28.25 -26.37 -60.18
C GLY A 125 27.36 -25.18 -59.83
N MET A 126 27.01 -24.99 -58.56
CA MET A 126 26.42 -23.72 -58.12
C MET A 126 27.48 -22.81 -57.50
N LYS A 127 27.66 -21.62 -58.09
CA LYS A 127 28.52 -20.57 -57.55
C LYS A 127 28.06 -20.24 -56.12
N PRO A 128 28.91 -20.42 -55.09
CA PRO A 128 28.56 -20.25 -53.67
C PRO A 128 27.94 -18.88 -53.33
N GLU A 129 28.26 -17.86 -54.14
CA GLU A 129 27.72 -16.51 -54.04
C GLU A 129 26.21 -16.46 -54.22
N TYR A 130 25.63 -17.22 -55.15
CA TYR A 130 24.17 -17.22 -55.37
C TYR A 130 23.43 -17.94 -54.24
N VAL A 131 23.99 -19.03 -53.73
CA VAL A 131 23.42 -19.78 -52.59
C VAL A 131 23.44 -18.89 -51.34
N THR A 132 24.54 -18.18 -51.11
CA THR A 132 24.65 -17.25 -49.98
C THR A 132 23.67 -16.08 -50.14
N ALA A 133 23.59 -15.46 -51.33
CA ALA A 133 22.67 -14.35 -51.61
C ALA A 133 21.19 -14.76 -51.48
N ALA A 134 20.81 -15.96 -51.94
CA ALA A 134 19.44 -16.46 -51.80
C ALA A 134 19.09 -16.82 -50.35
N SER A 135 20.09 -17.21 -49.54
CA SER A 135 19.87 -17.58 -48.14
C SER A 135 19.55 -16.37 -47.24
N VAL A 136 20.08 -15.18 -47.56
CA VAL A 136 19.87 -13.94 -46.80
C VAL A 136 18.39 -13.60 -46.57
N PRO A 137 17.55 -13.44 -47.61
CA PRO A 137 16.14 -13.11 -47.41
C PRO A 137 15.39 -14.25 -46.71
N ILE A 138 15.72 -15.52 -46.99
CA ILE A 138 15.06 -16.69 -46.38
C ILE A 138 15.31 -16.72 -44.87
N VAL A 139 16.56 -16.54 -44.44
CA VAL A 139 16.93 -16.55 -43.02
C VAL A 139 16.29 -15.38 -42.28
N ILE A 140 16.32 -14.17 -42.86
CA ILE A 140 15.70 -12.99 -42.23
C ILE A 140 14.20 -13.21 -42.03
N LEU A 141 13.50 -13.74 -43.05
CA LEU A 141 12.07 -14.01 -42.99
C LEU A 141 11.75 -15.12 -41.98
N PHE A 142 12.56 -16.18 -41.95
CA PHE A 142 12.41 -17.29 -41.01
C PHE A 142 12.60 -16.86 -39.56
N VAL A 143 13.69 -16.17 -39.24
CA VAL A 143 13.97 -15.68 -37.88
C VAL A 143 12.91 -14.68 -37.45
N TRP A 144 12.52 -13.75 -38.33
CA TRP A 144 11.44 -12.80 -38.04
C TRP A 144 10.11 -13.50 -37.74
N TRP A 145 9.74 -14.50 -38.56
CA TRP A 145 8.51 -15.27 -38.37
C TRP A 145 8.54 -16.08 -37.06
N MET A 146 9.66 -16.73 -36.76
CA MET A 146 9.81 -17.55 -35.55
C MET A 146 9.70 -16.68 -34.28
N VAL A 147 10.39 -15.54 -34.24
CA VAL A 147 10.34 -14.63 -33.08
C VAL A 147 8.94 -14.00 -32.95
N ARG A 148 8.29 -13.65 -34.07
CA ARG A 148 6.90 -13.19 -34.07
C ARG A 148 5.94 -14.26 -33.56
N ARG A 149 6.17 -15.54 -33.87
CA ARG A 149 5.37 -16.67 -33.38
C ARG A 149 5.52 -16.87 -31.86
N ILE A 150 6.76 -16.86 -31.36
CA ILE A 150 7.05 -17.00 -29.92
C ILE A 150 6.39 -15.88 -29.12
N ARG A 151 6.46 -14.63 -29.60
CA ARG A 151 5.79 -13.49 -28.96
C ARG A 151 4.27 -13.61 -28.92
N ARG A 152 3.64 -14.15 -29.97
CA ARG A 152 2.19 -14.37 -29.95
C ARG A 152 1.78 -15.47 -28.96
N ALA A 153 2.58 -16.52 -28.80
CA ALA A 153 2.29 -17.61 -27.89
C ALA A 153 2.42 -17.24 -26.40
N HIS A 154 3.31 -16.29 -26.06
CA HIS A 154 3.48 -15.81 -24.68
C HIS A 154 2.53 -14.67 -24.30
N GLY A 155 1.79 -14.09 -25.25
CA GLY A 155 0.82 -13.01 -24.99
C GLY A 155 -0.56 -13.48 -24.50
N GLU A 156 -0.79 -14.79 -24.39
CA GLU A 156 -2.09 -15.36 -23.97
C GLU A 156 -2.12 -15.87 -22.52
N HIS A 157 -1.05 -15.70 -21.74
CA HIS A 157 -0.96 -16.19 -20.35
C HIS A 157 -0.70 -15.13 -19.28
N ASP A 158 -0.72 -13.83 -19.62
CA ASP A 158 -0.69 -12.71 -18.66
C ASP A 158 -2.04 -11.95 -18.62
#